data_AF-A0A7C5IRX8-F1
#
_entry.id   AF-A0A7C5IRX8-F1
#
_cell.length_a   1.000
_cell.length_b   1.000
_cell.length_c   1.000
_cell.angle_alpha   90.00
_cell.angle_beta   90.00
_cell.angle_gamma   90.00
#
_symmetry.space_group_name_H-M   'P 1'
#
loop_
_entity.id
_entity.type
_entity.pdbx_description
1 polymer ?
#
loop_
_entity_poly.entity_id
_entity_poly.type
_entity_poly.pdbx_seq_one_letter_code
_entity_poly.pdbx_strand_id
1 'polypeptide(L)'
;RIGAINWFGVHTTSIHNDNRSICWDNKGYAADYLERDVQKQTNGKAFLGAFAQGIAGDVTPNHVWDRKKKWMRGPFMDDFANARLNGRLQYEHAAAIYDHAAKGHEVTGDLDWAHVHVNFANVAAAPEFANGKRDARTVPACHGVAFMAGTLEGPGMPKLVALASRFLAFSVKMYEYATSVFQAKWKRKRLRQKYKAQGKKVILIESGERRVLGTSDIKGLVVPGCIDPTIRNFKRLHPKGWDEDKPWTPHVLPLQIILLGDIALVGLPAEITTIAGKRLRNVIEDILLPTGIHRVLIAPYSNAYCGYITTNEEYQVQAYEGGHTVFGQWTLAAFQTKLKQLALEILKKAASRQVLDEVQPPEFTAEELGRRSFQS
;
A
#
# COMPACT_ATOMS: atom_id res chain seq x y z
N ARG A 1 33.65 6.08 3.19
CA ARG A 1 32.18 6.09 3.37
C ARG A 1 31.57 5.83 2.00
N ILE A 2 30.65 4.88 1.86
CA ILE A 2 30.17 4.40 0.54
C ILE A 2 28.74 4.82 0.22
N GLY A 3 27.91 5.07 1.24
CA GLY A 3 26.52 5.49 1.07
C GLY A 3 25.79 5.62 2.40
N ALA A 4 24.53 6.06 2.32
CA ALA A 4 23.59 6.10 3.42
C ALA A 4 22.16 5.82 2.93
N ILE A 5 21.35 5.16 3.76
CA ILE A 5 19.93 4.95 3.53
C ILE A 5 19.16 5.61 4.66
N ASN A 6 18.25 6.53 4.34
CA ASN A 6 17.39 7.23 5.27
C ASN A 6 15.95 6.73 5.12
N TRP A 7 15.33 6.28 6.22
CA TRP A 7 13.91 5.93 6.25
C TRP A 7 13.12 7.05 6.94
N PHE A 8 12.20 7.66 6.19
CA PHE A 8 11.27 8.66 6.72
C PHE A 8 9.92 8.58 6.01
N GLY A 9 8.84 8.62 6.78
CA GLY A 9 7.48 8.47 6.25
C GLY A 9 6.87 9.80 5.81
N VAL A 10 6.82 10.03 4.50
CA VAL A 10 6.09 11.16 3.87
C VAL A 10 5.83 10.81 2.41
N HIS A 11 4.62 11.07 1.92
CA HIS A 11 4.32 10.84 0.50
C HIS A 11 5.26 11.65 -0.42
N THR A 12 5.65 11.03 -1.53
CA THR A 12 6.34 11.67 -2.66
C THR A 12 5.31 12.30 -3.60
N THR A 13 4.56 13.27 -3.08
CA THR A 13 3.45 13.96 -3.76
C THR A 13 3.60 15.48 -3.69
N SER A 14 4.82 16.00 -3.57
CA SER A 14 5.05 17.45 -3.63
C SER A 14 4.78 18.01 -5.04
N ILE A 15 4.90 17.17 -6.07
CA ILE A 15 4.57 17.46 -7.46
C ILE A 15 3.22 16.84 -7.81
N HIS A 16 2.27 17.67 -8.27
CA HIS A 16 0.88 17.25 -8.51
C HIS A 16 0.67 16.60 -9.88
N ASN A 17 -0.56 16.09 -10.10
CA ASN A 17 -0.95 15.33 -11.28
C ASN A 17 -1.10 16.14 -12.59
N ASP A 18 -0.96 17.47 -12.52
CA ASP A 18 -0.88 18.37 -13.67
C ASP A 18 0.53 18.41 -14.29
N ASN A 19 1.55 17.91 -13.58
CA ASN A 19 2.88 17.70 -14.13
C ASN A 19 2.89 16.61 -15.23
N ARG A 20 3.71 16.84 -16.26
CA ARG A 20 3.87 15.94 -17.43
C ARG A 20 5.31 15.43 -17.58
N SER A 21 6.22 15.85 -16.71
CA SER A 21 7.63 15.47 -16.76
C SER A 21 7.94 14.36 -15.76
N ILE A 22 8.86 13.47 -16.13
CA ILE A 22 9.42 12.50 -15.17
C ILE A 22 10.08 13.29 -14.03
N CYS A 23 9.82 12.88 -12.79
CA CYS A 23 10.42 13.47 -11.61
C CYS A 23 10.53 12.43 -10.49
N TRP A 24 11.49 12.69 -9.61
CA TRP A 24 11.82 11.92 -8.41
C TRP A 24 11.26 12.53 -7.11
N ASP A 25 10.43 13.57 -7.25
CA ASP A 25 9.75 14.28 -6.15
C ASP A 25 10.69 14.69 -4.99
N ASN A 26 10.15 14.87 -3.78
CA ASN A 26 10.88 15.38 -2.62
C ASN A 26 12.03 14.46 -2.14
N LYS A 27 11.86 13.14 -2.17
CA LYS A 27 12.89 12.18 -1.76
C LYS A 27 14.07 12.14 -2.74
N GLY A 28 13.81 12.32 -4.04
CA GLY A 28 14.88 12.46 -5.03
C GLY A 28 15.72 13.71 -4.82
N TYR A 29 15.09 14.84 -4.52
CA TYR A 29 15.82 16.05 -4.14
C TYR A 29 16.64 15.86 -2.85
N ALA A 30 16.10 15.15 -1.86
CA ALA A 30 16.83 14.85 -0.63
C ALA A 30 18.10 14.01 -0.90
N ALA A 31 17.99 12.99 -1.77
CA ALA A 31 19.10 12.18 -2.24
C ALA A 31 20.18 13.05 -2.93
N ASP A 32 19.78 13.85 -3.91
CA ASP A 32 20.68 14.75 -4.65
C ASP A 32 21.42 15.73 -3.73
N TYR A 33 20.73 16.30 -2.74
CA TYR A 33 21.36 17.19 -1.76
C TYR A 33 22.42 16.47 -0.93
N LEU A 34 22.10 15.28 -0.39
CA LEU A 34 23.04 14.51 0.43
C LEU A 34 24.26 14.06 -0.39
N GLU A 35 24.04 13.55 -1.60
CA GLU A 35 25.10 13.09 -2.49
C GLU A 35 26.06 14.23 -2.85
N ARG A 36 25.54 15.39 -3.24
CA ARG A 36 26.36 16.56 -3.58
C ARG A 36 27.12 17.10 -2.38
N ASP A 37 26.50 17.12 -1.19
CA ASP A 37 27.16 17.59 0.02
C ASP A 37 28.34 16.68 0.41
N VAL A 38 28.11 15.36 0.47
CA VAL A 38 29.19 14.40 0.80
C VAL A 38 30.28 14.38 -0.27
N GLN A 39 29.93 14.49 -1.56
CA GLN A 39 30.92 14.57 -2.65
C GLN A 39 31.82 15.81 -2.51
N LYS A 40 31.26 16.97 -2.13
CA LYS A 40 32.07 18.18 -1.87
C LYS A 40 33.05 17.98 -0.72
N GLN A 41 32.60 17.34 0.36
CA GLN A 41 33.44 17.08 1.55
C GLN A 41 34.51 16.01 1.31
N THR A 42 34.33 15.14 0.31
CA THR A 42 35.20 13.99 0.05
C THR A 42 36.05 14.11 -1.21
N ASN A 43 36.18 15.33 -1.75
CA ASN A 43 36.90 15.63 -2.99
C ASN A 43 36.40 14.81 -4.20
N GLY A 44 35.07 14.74 -4.35
CA GLY A 44 34.40 14.11 -5.48
C GLY A 44 34.28 12.59 -5.42
N LYS A 45 34.54 11.95 -4.27
CA LYS A 45 34.36 10.49 -4.14
C LYS A 45 32.89 10.12 -4.29
N ALA A 46 32.63 9.04 -5.04
CA ALA A 46 31.29 8.51 -5.24
C ALA A 46 30.62 8.18 -3.89
N PHE A 47 29.33 8.52 -3.79
CA PHE A 47 28.51 8.30 -2.61
C PHE A 47 27.06 8.06 -3.05
N LEU A 48 26.39 7.08 -2.44
CA LEU A 48 24.99 6.77 -2.68
C LEU A 48 24.10 7.31 -1.55
N GLY A 49 23.20 8.24 -1.86
CA GLY A 49 22.21 8.75 -0.93
C GLY A 49 20.83 8.19 -1.25
N ALA A 50 20.34 7.23 -0.46
CA ALA A 50 19.00 6.67 -0.66
C ALA A 50 18.01 7.20 0.39
N PHE A 51 16.86 7.71 -0.05
CA PHE A 51 15.76 8.11 0.84
C PHE A 51 14.60 7.15 0.63
N ALA A 52 14.52 6.15 1.50
CA ALA A 52 13.48 5.14 1.51
C ALA A 52 12.19 5.68 2.14
N GLN A 53 11.07 5.05 1.78
CA GLN A 53 9.79 5.32 2.42
C GLN A 53 9.73 4.68 3.81
N GLY A 54 9.24 5.46 4.78
CA GLY A 54 8.74 4.94 6.05
C GLY A 54 7.21 4.82 6.03
N ILE A 55 6.62 4.70 7.21
CA ILE A 55 5.15 4.69 7.40
C ILE A 55 4.57 6.03 6.92
N ALA A 56 3.93 6.04 5.75
CA ALA A 56 3.52 7.27 5.07
C ALA A 56 2.06 7.30 4.62
N GLY A 57 1.26 6.23 4.82
CA GLY A 57 -0.05 6.06 4.19
C GLY A 57 -1.08 7.17 4.49
N ASP A 58 -0.90 7.94 5.54
CA ASP A 58 -1.73 9.10 5.91
C ASP A 58 -0.89 10.38 6.13
N VAL A 59 0.31 10.44 5.54
CA VAL A 59 1.28 11.54 5.75
C VAL A 59 1.54 12.28 4.44
N THR A 60 1.19 13.55 4.40
CA THR A 60 1.34 14.43 3.24
C THR A 60 2.47 15.45 3.41
N PRO A 61 3.22 15.80 2.34
CA PRO A 61 4.12 16.96 2.35
C PRO A 61 3.39 18.32 2.18
N ASN A 62 2.09 18.29 1.85
CA ASN A 62 1.28 19.43 1.43
C ASN A 62 0.34 19.89 2.56
N HIS A 63 0.41 21.17 2.92
CA HIS A 63 -0.29 21.72 4.10
C HIS A 63 -0.97 23.07 3.83
N VAL A 64 -0.90 23.61 2.61
CA VAL A 64 -1.51 24.87 2.20
C VAL A 64 -2.64 24.61 1.21
N TRP A 65 -3.85 25.09 1.50
CA TRP A 65 -4.99 24.98 0.58
C TRP A 65 -4.87 25.96 -0.60
N ASP A 66 -4.86 25.43 -1.83
CA ASP A 66 -4.93 26.26 -3.03
C ASP A 66 -6.38 26.48 -3.48
N ARG A 67 -6.86 27.71 -3.34
CA ARG A 67 -8.25 28.06 -3.74
C ARG A 67 -8.50 27.95 -5.25
N LYS A 68 -7.47 28.14 -6.09
CA LYS A 68 -7.60 28.10 -7.56
C LYS A 68 -7.57 26.66 -8.05
N LYS A 69 -6.57 25.88 -7.62
CA LYS A 69 -6.42 24.48 -8.01
C LYS A 69 -7.38 23.53 -7.27
N LYS A 70 -7.92 23.97 -6.13
CA LYS A 70 -8.82 23.20 -5.24
C LYS A 70 -8.19 21.91 -4.72
N TRP A 71 -6.90 21.98 -4.40
CA TRP A 71 -6.17 20.91 -3.72
C TRP A 71 -5.16 21.47 -2.71
N MET A 72 -4.66 20.60 -1.84
CA MET A 72 -3.56 20.91 -0.91
C MET A 72 -2.23 20.93 -1.65
N ARG A 73 -1.35 21.89 -1.35
CA ARG A 73 0.01 22.01 -1.86
C ARG A 73 1.01 22.39 -0.76
N GLY A 74 2.30 22.43 -1.08
CA GLY A 74 3.32 23.07 -0.25
C GLY A 74 3.19 24.61 -0.25
N PRO A 75 4.08 25.33 0.45
CA PRO A 75 3.95 26.79 0.63
C PRO A 75 4.06 27.59 -0.67
N PHE A 76 4.74 27.06 -1.69
CA PHE A 76 4.93 27.73 -2.98
C PHE A 76 3.88 27.35 -4.01
N MET A 77 3.68 28.23 -4.99
CA MET A 77 2.86 27.92 -6.18
C MET A 77 3.58 26.98 -7.16
N ASP A 78 4.92 26.97 -7.14
CA ASP A 78 5.75 26.05 -7.90
C ASP A 78 5.94 24.74 -7.12
N ASP A 79 5.40 23.66 -7.68
CA ASP A 79 5.52 22.31 -7.15
C ASP A 79 6.96 21.84 -7.02
N PHE A 80 7.84 22.22 -7.96
CA PHE A 80 9.25 21.86 -7.85
C PHE A 80 9.94 22.62 -6.72
N ALA A 81 9.53 23.85 -6.42
CA ALA A 81 10.00 24.57 -5.24
C ALA A 81 9.52 23.88 -3.96
N ASN A 82 8.29 23.36 -3.93
CA ASN A 82 7.79 22.57 -2.80
C ASN A 82 8.56 21.26 -2.63
N ALA A 83 8.83 20.54 -3.71
CA ALA A 83 9.62 19.31 -3.70
C ALA A 83 11.06 19.55 -3.22
N ARG A 84 11.70 20.63 -3.69
CA ARG A 84 13.03 21.07 -3.21
C ARG A 84 13.01 21.44 -1.73
N LEU A 85 12.00 22.17 -1.26
CA LEU A 85 11.88 22.53 0.16
C LEU A 85 11.74 21.29 1.03
N ASN A 86 10.79 20.41 0.71
CA ASN A 86 10.57 19.19 1.49
C ASN A 86 11.80 18.26 1.43
N GLY A 87 12.42 18.11 0.26
CA GLY A 87 13.66 17.36 0.09
C GLY A 87 14.81 17.93 0.91
N ARG A 88 14.94 19.26 0.98
CA ARG A 88 15.96 19.92 1.81
C ARG A 88 15.75 19.62 3.29
N LEU A 89 14.52 19.66 3.79
CA LEU A 89 14.22 19.32 5.19
C LEU A 89 14.59 17.86 5.52
N GLN A 90 14.27 16.92 4.62
CA GLN A 90 14.68 15.52 4.78
C GLN A 90 16.21 15.39 4.78
N TYR A 91 16.89 16.06 3.85
CA TYR A 91 18.34 16.09 3.75
C TYR A 91 19.01 16.66 5.00
N GLU A 92 18.58 17.82 5.50
CA GLU A 92 19.21 18.49 6.65
C GLU A 92 19.22 17.58 7.88
N HIS A 93 18.11 16.88 8.14
CA HIS A 93 18.04 15.90 9.22
C HIS A 93 18.88 14.65 8.93
N ALA A 94 18.86 14.13 7.70
CA ALA A 94 19.65 12.95 7.33
C ALA A 94 21.16 13.23 7.43
N ALA A 95 21.62 14.40 6.97
CA ALA A 95 23.00 14.85 7.06
C ALA A 95 23.44 14.99 8.53
N ALA A 96 22.61 15.63 9.37
CA ALA A 96 22.90 15.72 10.80
C ALA A 96 23.03 14.33 11.45
N ILE A 97 22.13 13.40 11.17
CA ILE A 97 22.22 12.02 11.66
C ILE A 97 23.50 11.33 11.15
N TYR A 98 23.81 11.49 9.87
CA TYR A 98 24.96 10.88 9.22
C TYR A 98 26.30 11.40 9.78
N ASP A 99 26.42 12.70 10.05
CA ASP A 99 27.62 13.29 10.64
C ASP A 99 27.86 12.80 12.07
N HIS A 100 26.78 12.55 12.81
CA HIS A 100 26.84 11.96 14.14
C HIS A 100 26.99 10.42 14.15
N ALA A 101 26.84 9.75 12.99
CA ALA A 101 26.81 8.29 12.92
C ALA A 101 28.10 7.62 13.41
N ALA A 102 29.25 8.28 13.27
CA ALA A 102 30.54 7.76 13.77
C ALA A 102 30.60 7.63 15.31
N LYS A 103 29.72 8.33 16.03
CA LYS A 103 29.53 8.20 17.49
C LYS A 103 28.23 7.46 17.83
N GLY A 104 27.53 6.98 16.81
CA GLY A 104 26.26 6.27 16.94
C GLY A 104 26.47 4.81 17.27
N HIS A 105 25.36 4.08 17.27
CA HIS A 105 25.35 2.63 17.41
C HIS A 105 25.94 1.98 16.16
N GLU A 106 27.02 1.22 16.31
CA GLU A 106 27.55 0.36 15.25
C GLU A 106 26.68 -0.89 15.16
N VAL A 107 26.16 -1.15 13.96
CA VAL A 107 25.35 -2.35 13.71
C VAL A 107 26.27 -3.56 13.74
N THR A 108 25.98 -4.49 14.64
CA THR A 108 26.78 -5.72 14.80
C THR A 108 25.91 -6.97 14.66
N GLY A 109 26.53 -8.11 14.36
CA GLY A 109 25.83 -9.39 14.20
C GLY A 109 25.71 -9.85 12.75
N ASP A 110 25.04 -10.99 12.57
CA ASP A 110 24.94 -11.69 11.29
C ASP A 110 23.80 -11.16 10.40
N LEU A 111 23.83 -11.58 9.13
CA LEU A 111 22.72 -11.37 8.21
C LEU A 111 21.80 -12.59 8.23
N ASP A 112 20.49 -12.33 8.27
CA ASP A 112 19.47 -13.38 8.17
C ASP A 112 18.21 -12.82 7.50
N TRP A 113 17.32 -13.69 7.04
CA TRP A 113 16.06 -13.28 6.45
C TRP A 113 15.00 -14.37 6.51
N ALA A 114 13.75 -13.93 6.42
CA ALA A 114 12.61 -14.79 6.20
C ALA A 114 11.67 -14.13 5.19
N HIS A 115 11.15 -14.91 4.27
CA HIS A 115 10.25 -14.46 3.22
C HIS A 115 9.13 -15.48 3.03
N VAL A 116 7.92 -14.99 2.73
CA VAL A 116 6.78 -15.85 2.41
C VAL A 116 5.82 -15.12 1.48
N HIS A 117 5.28 -15.85 0.50
CA HIS A 117 4.12 -15.39 -0.27
C HIS A 117 2.81 -15.86 0.36
N VAL A 118 1.92 -14.92 0.69
CA VAL A 118 0.66 -15.21 1.38
C VAL A 118 -0.53 -14.80 0.51
N ASN A 119 -1.52 -15.69 0.38
CA ASN A 119 -2.77 -15.35 -0.28
C ASN A 119 -3.72 -14.55 0.63
N PHE A 120 -3.64 -13.22 0.55
CA PHE A 120 -4.46 -12.27 1.29
C PHE A 120 -5.94 -12.24 0.89
N ALA A 121 -6.38 -12.97 -0.13
CA ALA A 121 -7.81 -13.15 -0.39
C ALA A 121 -8.51 -14.01 0.68
N ASN A 122 -7.76 -14.71 1.54
CA ASN A 122 -8.30 -15.58 2.58
C ASN A 122 -7.30 -15.83 3.73
N VAL A 123 -6.96 -14.79 4.48
CA VAL A 123 -6.17 -14.91 5.72
C VAL A 123 -7.12 -14.80 6.91
N ALA A 124 -7.13 -15.82 7.75
CA ALA A 124 -7.76 -15.74 9.07
C ALA A 124 -6.89 -14.86 9.98
N ALA A 125 -7.48 -13.80 10.54
CA ALA A 125 -6.78 -12.91 11.45
C ALA A 125 -6.84 -13.47 12.88
N ALA A 126 -5.70 -13.43 13.59
CA ALA A 126 -5.65 -13.84 14.99
C ALA A 126 -6.59 -12.94 15.83
N PRO A 127 -7.38 -13.50 16.76
CA PRO A 127 -8.34 -12.72 17.56
C PRO A 127 -7.70 -11.57 18.35
N GLU A 128 -6.45 -11.73 18.76
CA GLU A 128 -5.64 -10.71 19.45
C GLU A 128 -5.45 -9.43 18.61
N PHE A 129 -5.42 -9.55 17.28
CA PHE A 129 -5.33 -8.41 16.36
C PHE A 129 -6.68 -7.98 15.77
N ALA A 130 -7.73 -8.74 16.04
CA ALA A 130 -9.05 -8.58 15.43
C ALA A 130 -10.14 -8.24 16.46
N ASN A 131 -9.82 -7.49 17.51
CA ASN A 131 -10.77 -7.07 18.55
C ASN A 131 -11.54 -8.27 19.17
N GLY A 132 -10.83 -9.39 19.38
CA GLY A 132 -11.39 -10.63 19.93
C GLY A 132 -12.27 -11.44 18.96
N LYS A 133 -12.44 -11.01 17.70
CA LYS A 133 -13.28 -11.71 16.72
C LYS A 133 -12.58 -12.96 16.19
N ARG A 134 -13.13 -14.14 16.51
CA ARG A 134 -12.58 -15.44 16.09
C ARG A 134 -12.81 -15.79 14.63
N ASP A 135 -13.72 -15.11 13.96
CA ASP A 135 -14.03 -15.34 12.55
C ASP A 135 -13.62 -14.17 11.64
N ALA A 136 -12.76 -13.28 12.17
CA ALA A 136 -12.15 -12.22 11.39
C ALA A 136 -11.22 -12.79 10.33
N ARG A 137 -11.37 -12.29 9.10
CA ARG A 137 -10.54 -12.67 7.97
C ARG A 137 -10.59 -11.64 6.86
N THR A 138 -9.61 -11.72 5.97
CA THR A 138 -9.63 -11.02 4.70
C THR A 138 -10.48 -11.72 3.65
N VAL A 139 -10.79 -11.01 2.58
CA VAL A 139 -11.54 -11.48 1.40
C VAL A 139 -10.90 -10.94 0.13
N PRO A 140 -11.25 -11.45 -1.06
CA PRO A 140 -10.80 -10.90 -2.34
C PRO A 140 -10.91 -9.36 -2.42
N ALA A 141 -9.94 -8.76 -3.09
CA ALA A 141 -9.73 -7.31 -3.11
C ALA A 141 -10.97 -6.56 -3.62
N CYS A 142 -11.38 -5.52 -2.89
CA CYS A 142 -12.46 -4.61 -3.25
C CYS A 142 -12.07 -3.15 -2.96
N HIS A 143 -12.30 -2.27 -3.92
CA HIS A 143 -12.12 -0.82 -3.81
C HIS A 143 -13.45 -0.14 -3.48
N GLY A 144 -13.39 0.78 -2.52
CA GLY A 144 -14.54 1.56 -2.07
C GLY A 144 -14.77 2.82 -2.92
N VAL A 145 -15.98 3.36 -2.89
CA VAL A 145 -16.27 4.68 -3.48
C VAL A 145 -15.40 5.78 -2.87
N ALA A 146 -15.03 5.68 -1.59
CA ALA A 146 -14.16 6.65 -0.92
C ALA A 146 -12.78 6.75 -1.55
N PHE A 147 -12.20 5.62 -1.97
CA PHE A 147 -10.93 5.60 -2.71
C PHE A 147 -11.09 6.34 -4.04
N MET A 148 -12.14 6.05 -4.80
CA MET A 148 -12.34 6.70 -6.09
C MET A 148 -12.62 8.20 -5.99
N ALA A 149 -13.12 8.69 -4.85
CA ALA A 149 -13.31 10.12 -4.62
C ALA A 149 -11.98 10.88 -4.44
N GLY A 150 -10.86 10.17 -4.20
CA GLY A 150 -9.54 10.74 -4.01
C GLY A 150 -9.36 11.44 -2.66
N THR A 151 -8.27 12.21 -2.55
CA THR A 151 -7.92 12.99 -1.36
C THR A 151 -8.04 14.49 -1.64
N LEU A 152 -7.73 15.33 -0.65
CA LEU A 152 -7.62 16.76 -0.86
C LEU A 152 -6.36 17.15 -1.66
N GLU A 153 -5.35 16.29 -1.78
CA GLU A 153 -4.16 16.51 -2.61
C GLU A 153 -4.37 16.05 -4.05
N GLY A 154 -5.06 14.91 -4.21
CA GLY A 154 -5.40 14.33 -5.50
C GLY A 154 -6.90 14.10 -5.56
N PRO A 155 -7.71 15.12 -5.92
CA PRO A 155 -9.14 14.93 -6.05
C PRO A 155 -9.43 13.92 -7.16
N GLY A 156 -10.28 12.93 -6.85
CA GLY A 156 -10.70 11.90 -7.78
C GLY A 156 -12.07 12.23 -8.39
N MET A 157 -12.97 11.26 -8.30
CA MET A 157 -14.33 11.33 -8.81
C MET A 157 -15.11 12.55 -8.23
N PRO A 158 -15.81 13.33 -9.08
CA PRO A 158 -16.62 14.46 -8.63
C PRO A 158 -17.68 14.05 -7.58
N LYS A 159 -17.98 14.94 -6.62
CA LYS A 159 -18.89 14.67 -5.49
C LYS A 159 -20.25 14.11 -5.91
N LEU A 160 -20.87 14.65 -6.95
CA LEU A 160 -22.17 14.18 -7.45
C LEU A 160 -22.08 12.76 -8.02
N VAL A 161 -20.99 12.46 -8.74
CA VAL A 161 -20.72 11.12 -9.30
C VAL A 161 -20.43 10.14 -8.16
N ALA A 162 -19.72 10.56 -7.11
CA ALA A 162 -19.49 9.75 -5.91
C ALA A 162 -20.80 9.42 -5.18
N LEU A 163 -21.72 10.39 -5.05
CA LEU A 163 -23.05 10.17 -4.47
C LEU A 163 -23.87 9.16 -5.29
N ALA A 164 -23.93 9.32 -6.61
CA ALA A 164 -24.60 8.39 -7.50
C ALA A 164 -23.98 6.98 -7.43
N SER A 165 -22.64 6.89 -7.39
CA SER A 165 -21.90 5.63 -7.26
C SER A 165 -22.21 4.91 -5.94
N ARG A 166 -22.37 5.66 -4.84
CA ARG A 166 -22.80 5.09 -3.55
C ARG A 166 -24.19 4.48 -3.63
N PHE A 167 -25.14 5.18 -4.24
CA PHE A 167 -26.50 4.68 -4.43
C PHE A 167 -26.50 3.41 -5.29
N LEU A 168 -25.79 3.41 -6.42
CA LEU A 168 -25.73 2.27 -7.31
C LEU A 168 -25.06 1.05 -6.65
N ALA A 169 -23.93 1.24 -5.97
CA ALA A 169 -23.26 0.19 -5.22
C ALA A 169 -24.13 -0.39 -4.09
N PHE A 170 -24.93 0.44 -3.43
CA PHE A 170 -25.91 -0.02 -2.45
C PHE A 170 -27.00 -0.88 -3.09
N SER A 171 -27.58 -0.43 -4.21
CA SER A 171 -28.58 -1.18 -4.97
C SER A 171 -28.04 -2.54 -5.44
N VAL A 172 -26.79 -2.59 -5.92
CA VAL A 172 -26.11 -3.84 -6.27
C VAL A 172 -26.02 -4.78 -5.08
N LYS A 173 -25.57 -4.29 -3.91
CA LYS A 173 -25.51 -5.09 -2.68
C LYS A 173 -26.88 -5.68 -2.33
N MET A 174 -27.94 -4.86 -2.37
CA MET A 174 -29.30 -5.31 -2.07
C MET A 174 -29.78 -6.37 -3.06
N TYR A 175 -29.53 -6.16 -4.35
CA TYR A 175 -29.85 -7.13 -5.40
C TYR A 175 -29.10 -8.46 -5.22
N GLU A 176 -27.81 -8.43 -4.90
CA GLU A 176 -27.04 -9.64 -4.62
C GLU A 176 -27.60 -10.41 -3.42
N TYR A 177 -27.96 -9.72 -2.33
CA TYR A 177 -28.59 -10.36 -1.18
C TYR A 177 -29.95 -10.97 -1.52
N ALA A 178 -30.81 -10.23 -2.23
CA ALA A 178 -32.14 -10.68 -2.63
C ALA A 178 -32.08 -11.92 -3.53
N THR A 179 -31.18 -11.91 -4.51
CA THR A 179 -31.01 -13.05 -5.44
C THR A 179 -30.24 -14.22 -4.81
N SER A 180 -29.48 -13.98 -3.74
CA SER A 180 -28.67 -15.03 -3.10
C SER A 180 -29.51 -16.20 -2.57
N VAL A 181 -30.78 -15.99 -2.21
CA VAL A 181 -31.66 -17.05 -1.69
C VAL A 181 -31.86 -18.20 -2.70
N PHE A 182 -31.79 -17.89 -3.99
CA PHE A 182 -31.88 -18.85 -5.09
C PHE A 182 -30.54 -19.49 -5.45
N GLN A 183 -29.45 -19.09 -4.79
CA GLN A 183 -28.10 -19.59 -5.06
C GLN A 183 -27.69 -20.73 -4.11
N ALA A 184 -26.73 -21.53 -4.56
CA ALA A 184 -26.11 -22.59 -3.77
C ALA A 184 -25.60 -22.07 -2.40
N LYS A 185 -25.65 -22.91 -1.37
CA LYS A 185 -25.30 -22.55 0.02
C LYS A 185 -23.90 -21.96 0.15
N TRP A 186 -22.93 -22.46 -0.62
CA TRP A 186 -21.56 -21.95 -0.62
C TRP A 186 -21.45 -20.54 -1.21
N LYS A 187 -22.19 -20.23 -2.29
CA LYS A 187 -22.25 -18.88 -2.89
C LYS A 187 -22.83 -17.88 -1.89
N ARG A 188 -23.93 -18.24 -1.22
CA ARG A 188 -24.51 -17.46 -0.12
C ARG A 188 -23.52 -17.20 1.01
N LYS A 189 -22.77 -18.21 1.44
CA LYS A 189 -21.74 -18.07 2.49
C LYS A 189 -20.63 -17.12 2.06
N ARG A 190 -20.13 -17.25 0.82
CA ARG A 190 -19.10 -16.37 0.24
C ARG A 190 -19.59 -14.92 0.16
N LEU A 191 -20.83 -14.69 -0.29
CA LEU A 191 -21.42 -13.36 -0.35
C LEU A 191 -21.52 -12.69 1.03
N ARG A 192 -22.04 -13.43 2.03
CA ARG A 192 -22.12 -12.94 3.42
C ARG A 192 -20.74 -12.63 3.98
N GLN A 193 -19.75 -13.48 3.69
CA GLN A 193 -18.38 -13.30 4.12
C GLN A 193 -17.72 -12.07 3.46
N LYS A 194 -17.94 -11.85 2.14
CA LYS A 194 -17.49 -10.66 1.41
C LYS A 194 -17.96 -9.39 2.12
N TYR A 195 -19.27 -9.22 2.29
CA TYR A 195 -19.81 -8.00 2.90
C TYR A 195 -19.51 -7.88 4.40
N LYS A 196 -19.38 -9.00 5.11
CA LYS A 196 -18.96 -8.99 6.52
C LYS A 196 -17.50 -8.52 6.68
N ALA A 197 -16.58 -9.02 5.85
CA ALA A 197 -15.17 -8.66 5.91
C ALA A 197 -14.92 -7.25 5.34
N GLN A 198 -15.64 -6.84 4.29
CA GLN A 198 -15.55 -5.48 3.74
C GLN A 198 -16.25 -4.43 4.63
N GLY A 199 -17.08 -4.83 5.59
CA GLY A 199 -17.62 -3.94 6.62
C GLY A 199 -18.41 -2.75 6.05
N LYS A 200 -18.05 -1.53 6.47
CA LYS A 200 -18.69 -0.27 6.03
C LYS A 200 -18.34 0.16 4.61
N LYS A 201 -17.40 -0.49 3.94
CA LYS A 201 -16.99 -0.10 2.60
C LYS A 201 -18.13 -0.23 1.61
N VAL A 202 -18.41 0.87 0.92
CA VAL A 202 -19.31 0.89 -0.23
C VAL A 202 -18.51 0.42 -1.44
N ILE A 203 -18.61 -0.88 -1.76
CA ILE A 203 -17.82 -1.55 -2.79
C ILE A 203 -18.24 -1.04 -4.17
N LEU A 204 -17.28 -0.48 -4.91
CA LEU A 204 -17.46 -0.03 -6.29
C LEU A 204 -16.81 -0.99 -7.29
N ILE A 205 -15.60 -1.44 -6.99
CA ILE A 205 -14.84 -2.39 -7.81
C ILE A 205 -14.45 -3.59 -6.95
N GLU A 206 -14.86 -4.79 -7.35
CA GLU A 206 -14.39 -6.08 -6.82
C GLU A 206 -13.22 -6.54 -7.69
N SER A 207 -12.07 -5.89 -7.57
CA SER A 207 -10.90 -6.13 -8.44
C SER A 207 -10.34 -7.55 -8.30
N GLY A 208 -10.55 -8.17 -7.14
CA GLY A 208 -10.22 -9.58 -6.91
C GLY A 208 -11.10 -10.57 -7.66
N GLU A 209 -12.32 -10.16 -8.00
CA GLU A 209 -13.33 -10.97 -8.73
C GLU A 209 -13.57 -10.45 -10.15
N ARG A 210 -12.86 -9.38 -10.55
CA ARG A 210 -12.97 -8.73 -11.86
C ARG A 210 -14.38 -8.20 -12.15
N ARG A 211 -14.99 -7.56 -11.14
CA ARG A 211 -16.32 -6.94 -11.28
C ARG A 211 -16.28 -5.47 -10.95
N VAL A 212 -17.05 -4.69 -11.69
CA VAL A 212 -17.34 -3.28 -11.39
C VAL A 212 -18.85 -3.18 -11.21
N LEU A 213 -19.30 -2.60 -10.09
CA LEU A 213 -20.74 -2.49 -9.78
C LEU A 213 -21.50 -3.83 -9.93
N GLY A 214 -20.87 -4.93 -9.54
CA GLY A 214 -21.47 -6.26 -9.58
C GLY A 214 -21.52 -6.92 -10.96
N THR A 215 -20.98 -6.33 -12.03
CA THR A 215 -20.87 -6.98 -13.34
C THR A 215 -19.42 -7.23 -13.73
N SER A 216 -19.15 -8.38 -14.35
CA SER A 216 -17.88 -8.67 -15.04
C SER A 216 -17.91 -8.21 -16.51
N ASP A 217 -19.07 -7.86 -17.05
CA ASP A 217 -19.19 -7.27 -18.38
C ASP A 217 -18.84 -5.77 -18.33
N ILE A 218 -17.57 -5.47 -18.60
CA ILE A 218 -17.05 -4.09 -18.61
C ILE A 218 -17.63 -3.28 -19.79
N LYS A 219 -17.94 -3.90 -20.94
CA LYS A 219 -18.58 -3.22 -22.09
C LYS A 219 -19.97 -2.72 -21.69
N GLY A 220 -20.73 -3.56 -21.00
CA GLY A 220 -22.08 -3.28 -20.50
C GLY A 220 -22.15 -2.31 -19.32
N LEU A 221 -21.02 -1.78 -18.83
CA LEU A 221 -21.05 -0.80 -17.75
C LEU A 221 -21.84 0.45 -18.16
N VAL A 222 -22.89 0.73 -17.39
CA VAL A 222 -23.78 1.88 -17.59
C VAL A 222 -23.04 3.22 -17.49
N VAL A 223 -21.88 3.26 -16.81
CA VAL A 223 -21.06 4.47 -16.66
C VAL A 223 -20.43 4.87 -18.00
N PRO A 224 -20.75 6.05 -18.57
CA PRO A 224 -20.14 6.53 -19.80
C PRO A 224 -18.63 6.78 -19.64
N GLY A 225 -17.82 6.33 -20.59
CA GLY A 225 -16.35 6.53 -20.57
C GLY A 225 -15.91 7.99 -20.75
N CYS A 226 -16.83 8.91 -21.03
CA CYS A 226 -16.51 10.34 -21.02
C CYS A 226 -16.36 10.91 -19.60
N ILE A 227 -16.95 10.27 -18.59
CA ILE A 227 -17.00 10.76 -17.20
C ILE A 227 -15.70 10.47 -16.44
N ASP A 228 -14.98 9.43 -16.83
CA ASP A 228 -13.75 9.01 -16.16
C ASP A 228 -12.74 8.40 -17.16
N PRO A 229 -11.50 8.92 -17.24
CA PRO A 229 -10.46 8.38 -18.13
C PRO A 229 -10.10 6.91 -17.87
N THR A 230 -10.20 6.43 -16.63
CA THR A 230 -9.95 5.03 -16.28
C THR A 230 -11.04 4.13 -16.86
N ILE A 231 -12.31 4.51 -16.72
CA ILE A 231 -13.43 3.79 -17.33
C ILE A 231 -13.33 3.79 -18.85
N ARG A 232 -12.90 4.91 -19.45
CA ARG A 232 -12.61 4.99 -20.89
C ARG A 232 -11.57 3.96 -21.30
N ASN A 233 -10.47 3.88 -20.55
CA ASN A 233 -9.39 2.93 -20.82
C ASN A 233 -9.84 1.49 -20.62
N PHE A 234 -10.61 1.17 -19.57
CA PHE A 234 -11.18 -0.16 -19.34
C PHE A 234 -12.05 -0.59 -20.52
N LYS A 235 -12.95 0.27 -21.00
CA LYS A 235 -13.81 -0.02 -22.16
C LYS A 235 -13.00 -0.18 -23.45
N ARG A 236 -11.97 0.64 -23.66
CA ARG A 236 -11.08 0.56 -24.83
C ARG A 236 -10.24 -0.72 -24.85
N LEU A 237 -9.74 -1.14 -23.70
CA LEU A 237 -8.87 -2.30 -23.59
C LEU A 237 -9.66 -3.62 -23.53
N HIS A 238 -10.90 -3.62 -23.02
CA HIS A 238 -11.66 -4.85 -22.79
C HIS A 238 -11.84 -5.74 -24.05
N PRO A 239 -12.04 -5.22 -25.29
CA PRO A 239 -12.00 -6.06 -26.50
C PRO A 239 -10.67 -6.81 -26.72
N LYS A 240 -9.58 -6.38 -26.09
CA LYS A 240 -8.25 -7.02 -26.13
C LYS A 240 -8.06 -8.08 -25.04
N GLY A 241 -9.08 -8.35 -24.21
CA GLY A 241 -9.02 -9.37 -23.16
C GLY A 241 -8.05 -9.06 -22.00
N TRP A 242 -7.78 -7.79 -21.70
CA TRP A 242 -6.84 -7.41 -20.63
C TRP A 242 -7.30 -7.85 -19.24
N ASP A 243 -8.61 -7.96 -19.05
CA ASP A 243 -9.31 -8.28 -17.81
C ASP A 243 -9.53 -9.79 -17.61
N GLU A 244 -9.02 -10.63 -18.51
CA GLU A 244 -9.17 -12.08 -18.46
C GLU A 244 -8.26 -12.75 -17.41
N ASP A 245 -8.70 -13.95 -16.99
CA ASP A 245 -8.05 -15.00 -16.19
C ASP A 245 -7.47 -14.70 -14.80
N LYS A 246 -7.04 -13.47 -14.49
CA LYS A 246 -6.32 -13.17 -13.24
C LYS A 246 -6.92 -11.96 -12.50
N PRO A 247 -6.83 -11.91 -11.15
CA PRO A 247 -7.25 -10.75 -10.36
C PRO A 247 -6.59 -9.46 -10.85
N TRP A 248 -7.32 -8.34 -10.85
CA TRP A 248 -6.75 -7.03 -11.22
C TRP A 248 -5.92 -6.41 -10.09
N THR A 249 -6.05 -6.93 -8.87
CA THR A 249 -5.23 -6.58 -7.71
C THR A 249 -4.54 -7.85 -7.22
N PRO A 250 -3.22 -7.84 -6.96
CA PRO A 250 -2.53 -9.02 -6.47
C PRO A 250 -3.13 -9.50 -5.16
N HIS A 251 -3.42 -10.80 -5.07
CA HIS A 251 -3.88 -11.46 -3.85
C HIS A 251 -2.76 -12.19 -3.12
N VAL A 252 -1.79 -12.71 -3.87
CA VAL A 252 -0.60 -13.35 -3.31
C VAL A 252 0.44 -12.26 -3.10
N LEU A 253 0.78 -12.01 -1.85
CA LEU A 253 1.62 -10.88 -1.45
C LEU A 253 2.90 -11.35 -0.75
N PRO A 254 4.07 -10.79 -1.11
CA PRO A 254 5.33 -11.10 -0.45
C PRO A 254 5.41 -10.38 0.91
N LEU A 255 5.70 -11.13 1.96
CA LEU A 255 6.07 -10.61 3.28
C LEU A 255 7.52 -10.94 3.54
N GLN A 256 8.29 -9.99 4.06
CA GLN A 256 9.73 -10.17 4.26
C GLN A 256 10.20 -9.53 5.56
N ILE A 257 11.07 -10.24 6.27
CA ILE A 257 11.87 -9.70 7.37
C ILE A 257 13.34 -9.96 7.03
N ILE A 258 14.18 -8.94 7.09
CA ILE A 258 15.63 -9.04 6.92
C ILE A 258 16.27 -8.58 8.23
N LEU A 259 17.16 -9.40 8.79
CA LEU A 259 18.04 -9.00 9.89
C LEU A 259 19.37 -8.54 9.29
N LEU A 260 19.73 -7.30 9.59
CA LEU A 260 21.01 -6.69 9.29
C LEU A 260 21.72 -6.49 10.62
N GLY A 261 22.41 -7.52 11.09
CA GLY A 261 22.94 -7.54 12.46
C GLY A 261 21.80 -7.37 13.47
N ASP A 262 21.88 -6.31 14.27
CA ASP A 262 20.91 -5.95 15.30
C ASP A 262 19.76 -5.05 14.80
N ILE A 263 19.59 -4.88 13.49
CA ILE A 263 18.44 -4.17 12.90
C ILE A 263 17.54 -5.14 12.14
N ALA A 264 16.22 -5.08 12.37
CA ALA A 264 15.23 -5.77 11.57
C ALA A 264 14.55 -4.81 10.58
N LEU A 265 14.57 -5.15 9.29
CA LEU A 265 13.80 -4.49 8.23
C LEU A 265 12.58 -5.33 7.89
N VAL A 266 11.38 -4.76 7.99
CA VAL A 266 10.11 -5.42 7.69
C VAL A 266 9.53 -4.86 6.40
N GLY A 267 9.65 -5.62 5.30
CA GLY A 267 9.13 -5.26 3.99
C GLY A 267 7.63 -5.50 3.88
N LEU A 268 6.87 -4.47 3.46
CA LEU A 268 5.41 -4.55 3.25
C LEU A 268 5.02 -4.14 1.82
N PRO A 269 4.18 -4.91 1.13
CA PRO A 269 3.74 -4.62 -0.24
C PRO A 269 2.53 -3.67 -0.29
N ALA A 270 2.54 -2.63 0.53
CA ALA A 270 1.40 -1.72 0.69
C ALA A 270 1.81 -0.37 1.30
N GLU A 271 0.92 0.60 1.25
CA GLU A 271 0.99 1.84 2.02
C GLU A 271 0.35 1.62 3.38
N ILE A 272 1.00 2.00 4.47
CA ILE A 272 0.47 1.77 5.81
C ILE A 272 0.33 3.09 6.55
N THR A 273 -0.83 3.32 7.19
CA THR A 273 -1.08 4.54 7.97
C THR A 273 -0.23 4.58 9.23
N THR A 274 -0.11 5.77 9.81
CA THR A 274 0.75 6.05 10.97
C THR A 274 0.47 5.11 12.14
N ILE A 275 -0.79 4.98 12.53
CA ILE A 275 -1.16 4.13 13.67
C ILE A 275 -1.13 2.65 13.30
N ALA A 276 -1.53 2.27 12.09
CA ALA A 276 -1.43 0.90 11.63
C ALA A 276 0.03 0.41 11.62
N GLY A 277 0.95 1.25 11.13
CA GLY A 277 2.37 0.96 11.06
C GLY A 277 3.00 0.87 12.45
N LYS A 278 2.60 1.75 13.39
CA LYS A 278 3.00 1.64 14.79
C LYS A 278 2.53 0.33 15.41
N ARG A 279 1.26 -0.03 15.26
CA ARG A 279 0.70 -1.30 15.80
C ARG A 279 1.40 -2.53 15.23
N LEU A 280 1.71 -2.52 13.93
CA LEU A 280 2.45 -3.60 13.29
C LEU A 280 3.89 -3.68 13.77
N ARG A 281 4.58 -2.53 13.89
CA ARG A 281 5.95 -2.48 14.42
C ARG A 281 6.03 -3.04 15.83
N ASN A 282 5.13 -2.65 16.73
CA ASN A 282 5.10 -3.14 18.10
C ASN A 282 5.02 -4.67 18.16
N VAL A 283 4.23 -5.31 17.29
CA VAL A 283 4.13 -6.78 17.24
C VAL A 283 5.48 -7.43 16.92
N ILE A 284 6.27 -6.82 16.04
CA ILE A 284 7.60 -7.33 15.68
C ILE A 284 8.64 -6.99 16.75
N GLU A 285 8.56 -5.79 17.33
CA GLU A 285 9.43 -5.38 18.44
C GLU A 285 9.26 -6.30 19.65
N ASP A 286 8.02 -6.64 20.03
CA ASP A 286 7.72 -7.55 21.13
C ASP A 286 8.37 -8.95 20.97
N ILE A 287 8.65 -9.36 19.72
CA ILE A 287 9.23 -10.66 19.39
C ILE A 287 10.76 -10.57 19.26
N LEU A 288 11.26 -9.54 18.56
CA LEU A 288 12.66 -9.47 18.14
C LEU A 288 13.55 -8.67 19.08
N LEU A 289 13.04 -7.62 19.75
CA LEU A 289 13.88 -6.85 20.69
C LEU A 289 14.47 -7.70 21.83
N PRO A 290 13.72 -8.66 22.42
CA PRO A 290 14.27 -9.54 23.45
C PRO A 290 15.43 -10.45 22.98
N THR A 291 15.66 -10.57 21.67
CA THR A 291 16.69 -11.43 21.09
C THR A 291 17.96 -10.69 20.71
N GLY A 292 18.11 -9.42 21.12
CA GLY A 292 19.26 -8.58 20.82
C GLY A 292 19.11 -7.69 19.59
N ILE A 293 17.97 -7.73 18.89
CA ILE A 293 17.64 -6.71 17.89
C ILE A 293 17.40 -5.39 18.61
N HIS A 294 18.04 -4.32 18.16
CA HIS A 294 17.93 -2.99 18.75
C HIS A 294 16.87 -2.11 18.07
N ARG A 295 16.54 -2.40 16.80
CA ARG A 295 15.63 -1.54 16.03
C ARG A 295 14.83 -2.33 14.99
N VAL A 296 13.55 -2.03 14.90
CA VAL A 296 12.66 -2.52 13.84
C VAL A 296 12.25 -1.37 12.93
N LEU A 297 12.58 -1.46 11.64
CA LEU A 297 12.17 -0.50 10.61
C LEU A 297 11.07 -1.12 9.75
N ILE A 298 9.98 -0.38 9.56
CA ILE A 298 8.92 -0.75 8.62
C ILE A 298 9.23 -0.12 7.27
N ALA A 299 9.40 -0.96 6.25
CA ALA A 299 9.71 -0.59 4.87
C ALA A 299 8.49 -0.88 3.96
N PRO A 300 7.49 0.00 3.91
CA PRO A 300 6.37 -0.13 2.97
C PRO A 300 6.84 0.05 1.51
N TYR A 301 5.94 -0.21 0.56
CA TYR A 301 6.22 -0.21 -0.88
C TYR A 301 7.28 -1.24 -1.32
N SER A 302 7.50 -2.30 -0.52
CA SER A 302 8.48 -3.33 -0.80
C SER A 302 7.87 -4.48 -1.59
N ASN A 303 8.60 -4.97 -2.61
CA ASN A 303 8.35 -6.21 -3.37
C ASN A 303 7.07 -6.26 -4.24
N ALA A 304 5.95 -5.69 -3.78
CA ALA A 304 4.68 -5.59 -4.53
C ALA A 304 3.83 -4.41 -4.04
N TYR A 305 2.61 -4.26 -4.57
CA TYR A 305 1.68 -3.20 -4.16
C TYR A 305 0.22 -3.68 -4.12
N CYS A 306 -0.46 -3.48 -2.99
CA CYS A 306 -1.87 -3.85 -2.80
C CYS A 306 -2.73 -2.74 -2.18
N GLY A 307 -2.39 -1.47 -2.43
CA GLY A 307 -3.11 -0.33 -1.87
C GLY A 307 -2.73 -0.05 -0.41
N TYR A 308 -3.72 0.26 0.42
CA TYR A 308 -3.49 0.77 1.79
C TYR A 308 -3.73 -0.30 2.88
N ILE A 309 -3.11 -0.07 4.04
CA ILE A 309 -3.33 -0.78 5.29
C ILE A 309 -3.69 0.27 6.34
N THR A 310 -4.96 0.27 6.74
CA THR A 310 -5.46 1.08 7.85
C THR A 310 -5.68 0.23 9.11
N THR A 311 -5.79 0.88 10.26
CA THR A 311 -6.40 0.24 11.44
C THR A 311 -7.86 -0.11 11.18
N ASN A 312 -8.48 -0.93 12.05
CA ASN A 312 -9.90 -1.24 11.92
C ASN A 312 -10.75 0.02 12.15
N GLU A 313 -10.29 0.90 13.03
CA GLU A 313 -10.93 2.16 13.44
C GLU A 313 -10.89 3.19 12.31
N GLU A 314 -9.71 3.42 11.72
CA GLU A 314 -9.56 4.23 10.50
C GLU A 314 -10.41 3.67 9.36
N TYR A 315 -10.42 2.35 9.19
CA TYR A 315 -11.24 1.69 8.17
C TYR A 315 -12.73 2.02 8.34
N GLN A 316 -13.25 2.13 9.57
CA GLN A 316 -14.65 2.44 9.79
C GLN A 316 -15.06 3.84 9.33
N VAL A 317 -14.10 4.78 9.23
CA VAL A 317 -14.35 6.13 8.72
C VAL A 317 -14.58 6.11 7.21
N GLN A 318 -13.92 5.18 6.49
CA GLN A 318 -13.94 5.12 5.03
C GLN A 318 -13.54 6.46 4.40
N ALA A 319 -12.43 7.03 4.87
CA ALA A 319 -11.62 7.97 4.10
C ALA A 319 -10.96 7.26 2.90
N TYR A 320 -10.09 7.95 2.17
CA TYR A 320 -9.45 7.42 0.97
C TYR A 320 -8.72 6.09 1.24
N GLU A 321 -7.89 6.07 2.29
CA GLU A 321 -7.06 4.93 2.72
C GLU A 321 -7.94 3.75 3.15
N GLY A 322 -9.04 4.02 3.87
CA GLY A 322 -10.02 3.00 4.25
C GLY A 322 -10.78 2.43 3.04
N GLY A 323 -11.04 3.27 2.03
CA GLY A 323 -11.60 2.86 0.75
C GLY A 323 -10.64 1.98 -0.07
N HIS A 324 -9.34 2.21 0.06
CA HIS A 324 -8.27 1.50 -0.65
C HIS A 324 -7.62 0.37 0.17
N THR A 325 -8.11 0.11 1.39
CA THR A 325 -7.71 -1.06 2.18
C THR A 325 -8.42 -2.30 1.63
N VAL A 326 -7.89 -2.85 0.54
CA VAL A 326 -8.66 -3.67 -0.41
C VAL A 326 -9.19 -4.99 0.15
N PHE A 327 -8.49 -5.62 1.10
CA PHE A 327 -8.87 -6.93 1.64
C PHE A 327 -9.90 -6.88 2.79
N GLY A 328 -10.35 -5.67 3.16
CA GLY A 328 -11.41 -5.44 4.14
C GLY A 328 -10.91 -4.92 5.48
N GLN A 329 -11.81 -4.85 6.46
CA GLN A 329 -11.57 -4.18 7.74
C GLN A 329 -10.57 -4.89 8.66
N TRP A 330 -10.13 -6.10 8.29
CA TRP A 330 -9.18 -6.92 9.03
C TRP A 330 -7.82 -7.05 8.33
N THR A 331 -7.54 -6.21 7.32
CA THR A 331 -6.27 -6.24 6.59
C THR A 331 -5.07 -6.10 7.53
N LEU A 332 -5.02 -5.06 8.38
CA LEU A 332 -3.92 -4.89 9.35
C LEU A 332 -3.77 -6.12 10.26
N ALA A 333 -4.88 -6.65 10.77
CA ALA A 333 -4.87 -7.82 11.64
C ALA A 333 -4.28 -9.06 10.95
N ALA A 334 -4.58 -9.24 9.65
CA ALA A 334 -4.00 -10.30 8.83
C ALA A 334 -2.49 -10.12 8.62
N PHE A 335 -2.03 -8.90 8.34
CA PHE A 335 -0.59 -8.59 8.26
C PHE A 335 0.12 -8.85 9.59
N GLN A 336 -0.43 -8.37 10.72
CA GLN A 336 0.12 -8.63 12.06
C GLN A 336 0.19 -10.14 12.35
N THR A 337 -0.85 -10.90 12.00
CA THR A 337 -0.88 -12.36 12.16
C THR A 337 0.26 -13.04 11.39
N LYS A 338 0.39 -12.71 10.10
CA LYS A 338 1.35 -13.39 9.22
C LYS A 338 2.79 -12.95 9.46
N LEU A 339 3.02 -11.69 9.81
CA LEU A 339 4.36 -11.21 10.18
C LEU A 339 4.78 -11.67 11.57
N LYS A 340 3.86 -11.82 12.53
CA LYS A 340 4.15 -12.50 13.81
C LYS A 340 4.62 -13.94 13.56
N GLN A 341 3.93 -14.69 12.71
CA GLN A 341 4.34 -16.04 12.33
C GLN A 341 5.74 -16.03 11.71
N LEU A 342 5.99 -15.14 10.75
CA LEU A 342 7.30 -15.02 10.09
C LEU A 342 8.43 -14.64 11.07
N ALA A 343 8.18 -13.71 11.98
CA ALA A 343 9.13 -13.32 13.01
C ALA A 343 9.43 -14.46 14.00
N LEU A 344 8.44 -15.28 14.36
CA LEU A 344 8.71 -16.46 15.20
C LEU A 344 9.53 -17.53 14.45
N GLU A 345 9.36 -17.68 13.14
CA GLU A 345 10.21 -18.57 12.34
C GLU A 345 11.65 -18.06 12.25
N ILE A 346 11.88 -16.74 12.15
CA ILE A 346 13.24 -16.21 12.04
C ILE A 346 14.09 -16.51 13.29
N LEU A 347 13.46 -16.63 14.47
CA LEU A 347 14.13 -17.00 15.72
C LEU A 347 14.63 -18.46 15.76
N LYS A 348 14.13 -19.30 14.85
CA LYS A 348 14.62 -20.68 14.71
C LYS A 348 15.85 -20.71 13.83
N LYS A 349 16.68 -21.73 14.02
CA LYS A 349 17.75 -22.05 13.07
C LYS A 349 17.17 -22.24 11.68
N ALA A 350 17.86 -21.74 10.65
CA ALA A 350 17.38 -21.78 9.26
C ALA A 350 16.87 -23.17 8.82
N ALA A 351 17.59 -24.24 9.18
CA ALA A 351 17.22 -25.62 8.86
C ALA A 351 15.95 -26.14 9.56
N SER A 352 15.46 -25.45 10.59
CA SER A 352 14.28 -25.82 11.38
C SER A 352 13.08 -24.90 11.15
N ARG A 353 13.19 -23.94 10.22
CA ARG A 353 12.09 -23.04 9.85
C ARG A 353 11.04 -23.80 9.05
N GLN A 354 9.77 -23.48 9.30
CA GLN A 354 8.66 -24.04 8.56
C GLN A 354 8.26 -23.13 7.40
N VAL A 355 7.91 -23.74 6.26
CA VAL A 355 7.28 -23.04 5.15
C VAL A 355 5.86 -22.66 5.56
N LEU A 356 5.59 -21.37 5.69
CA LEU A 356 4.31 -20.84 6.12
C LEU A 356 3.35 -20.74 4.93
N ASP A 357 2.40 -21.68 4.76
CA ASP A 357 1.30 -21.60 3.77
C ASP A 357 1.67 -20.94 2.42
N GLU A 358 2.86 -21.24 1.87
CA GLU A 358 3.40 -20.46 0.76
C GLU A 358 2.62 -20.72 -0.52
N VAL A 359 2.17 -19.64 -1.18
CA VAL A 359 1.44 -19.70 -2.44
C VAL A 359 2.23 -18.98 -3.51
N GLN A 360 2.37 -19.55 -4.70
CA GLN A 360 3.05 -18.85 -5.79
C GLN A 360 2.18 -17.72 -6.36
N PRO A 361 2.77 -16.54 -6.64
CA PRO A 361 2.04 -15.46 -7.31
C PRO A 361 1.66 -15.88 -8.74
N PRO A 362 0.54 -15.35 -9.28
CA PRO A 362 0.17 -15.64 -10.65
C PRO A 362 1.19 -15.04 -11.62
N GLU A 363 1.72 -15.86 -12.53
CA GLU A 363 2.60 -15.39 -13.60
C GLU A 363 1.78 -14.91 -14.80
N PHE A 364 2.26 -13.85 -15.44
CA PHE A 364 1.68 -13.33 -16.67
C PHE A 364 2.57 -13.68 -17.85
N THR A 365 1.99 -14.31 -18.86
CA THR A 365 2.67 -14.59 -20.13
C THR A 365 2.98 -13.30 -20.88
N ALA A 366 3.95 -13.35 -21.80
CA ALA A 366 4.27 -12.21 -22.66
C ALA A 366 3.06 -11.74 -23.48
N GLU A 367 2.18 -12.65 -23.89
CA GLU A 367 0.94 -12.32 -24.60
C GLU A 367 -0.04 -11.53 -23.70
N GLU A 368 -0.27 -11.99 -22.47
CA GLU A 368 -1.12 -11.28 -21.51
C GLU A 368 -0.59 -9.88 -21.18
N LEU A 369 0.74 -9.74 -21.06
CA LEU A 369 1.40 -8.44 -20.89
C LEU A 369 1.23 -7.57 -22.13
N GLY A 370 1.38 -8.13 -23.33
CA GLY A 370 1.18 -7.43 -24.60
C GLY A 370 -0.23 -6.86 -24.77
N ARG A 371 -1.26 -7.56 -24.27
CA ARG A 371 -2.66 -7.06 -24.26
C ARG A 371 -2.87 -5.85 -23.33
N ARG A 372 -2.00 -5.68 -22.32
CA ARG A 372 -2.07 -4.63 -21.28
C ARG A 372 -1.13 -3.46 -21.49
N SER A 373 -0.13 -3.61 -22.36
CA SER A 373 0.80 -2.55 -22.70
C SER A 373 0.15 -1.51 -23.61
N PHE A 374 0.47 -0.23 -23.37
CA PHE A 374 0.20 0.81 -24.35
C PHE A 374 1.19 0.59 -25.52
N GLN A 375 0.66 0.44 -26.74
CA GLN A 375 1.51 0.50 -27.94
C GLN A 375 1.98 1.95 -28.05
N SER A 376 3.30 2.12 -28.01
CA SER A 376 4.01 3.40 -28.18
C SER A 376 3.83 3.95 -29.58
#